data_AF-A0A7G7YRC9-F1
#
_entry.id   AF-A0A7G7YRC9-F1
#
_cell.length_a   1.000
_cell.length_b   1.000
_cell.length_c   1.000
_cell.angle_alpha   90.00
_cell.angle_beta   90.00
_cell.angle_gamma   90.00
#
_symmetry.space_group_name_H-M   'P 1'
#
loop_
_entity.id
_entity.type
_entity.pdbx_description
1 polymer ?
#
loop_
_entity_poly.entity_id
_entity_poly.type
_entity_poly.pdbx_seq_one_letter_code
_entity_poly.pdbx_strand_id
1 'polypeptide(L)' 'MVEPKGEQLKNDDSRRKLKLGRKWSPLAGDKFRYYMVFQDGVTPLEGALNRSQFFSLLK' A
#
# COMPACT_ATOMS: atom_id res chain seq x y z
N MET A 1 -2.73 -4.67 -7.57
CA MET A 1 -1.31 -4.29 -7.69
C MET A 1 -0.73 -4.13 -6.29
N VAL A 2 0.44 -4.72 -6.03
CA VAL A 2 1.12 -4.70 -4.73
C VAL A 2 2.50 -4.07 -4.92
N GLU A 3 2.81 -3.05 -4.14
CA GLU A 3 4.11 -2.36 -4.19
C GLU A 3 4.85 -2.52 -2.85
N PRO A 4 5.90 -3.35 -2.78
CA PRO A 4 6.69 -3.53 -1.57
C PRO A 4 7.64 -2.36 -1.33
N LYS A 5 7.71 -1.86 -0.09
CA LYS A 5 8.60 -0.73 0.30
C LYS A 5 9.41 -1.03 1.56
N GLY A 6 10.66 -0.56 1.56
CA GLY A 6 11.53 -0.49 2.73
C GLY A 6 11.39 0.85 3.48
N GLU A 7 11.92 0.92 4.71
CA GLU A 7 11.84 2.09 5.59
C GLU A 7 12.36 3.38 4.92
N GLN A 8 13.47 3.30 4.17
CA GLN A 8 14.08 4.42 3.45
C GLN A 8 13.20 5.09 2.38
N LEU A 9 12.05 4.49 2.01
CA LEU A 9 11.17 5.01 0.96
C LEU A 9 9.92 5.72 1.52
N LYS A 10 9.88 6.02 2.82
CA LYS A 10 8.88 6.90 3.43
C LYS A 10 9.14 8.37 3.09
N ASN A 11 8.72 8.79 1.90
CA ASN A 11 8.83 10.18 1.45
C ASN A 11 7.49 10.69 0.89
N ASP A 12 7.44 11.98 0.56
CA ASP A 12 6.23 12.61 -0.01
C ASP A 12 5.78 11.99 -1.33
N ASP A 13 6.70 11.40 -2.09
CA ASP A 13 6.37 10.68 -3.31
C ASP A 13 5.54 9.41 -3.02
N SER A 14 5.92 8.63 -2.00
CA SER A 14 5.13 7.48 -1.55
C SER A 14 3.73 7.88 -1.08
N ARG A 15 3.56 9.03 -0.42
CA ARG A 15 2.24 9.56 -0.06
C ARG A 15 1.39 9.89 -1.29
N ARG A 16 1.98 10.54 -2.30
CA ARG A 16 1.29 10.89 -3.55
C ARG A 16 0.86 9.64 -4.34
N LYS A 17 1.75 8.66 -4.47
CA LYS A 17 1.46 7.37 -5.14
C LYS A 17 0.35 6.59 -4.45
N LEU A 18 0.36 6.54 -3.11
CA LEU A 18 -0.70 5.89 -2.34
C LEU A 18 -2.06 6.55 -2.55
N LYS A 19 -2.12 7.88 -2.50
CA LYS A 19 -3.35 8.64 -2.72
C LYS A 19 -3.90 8.44 -4.14
N LEU A 20 -3.01 8.40 -5.14
CA LEU A 20 -3.38 8.13 -6.51
C LEU A 20 -3.89 6.70 -6.68
N GLY A 21 -3.12 5.69 -6.25
CA GLY A 21 -3.49 4.29 -6.35
C GLY A 21 -4.83 3.97 -5.67
N ARG A 22 -5.09 4.58 -4.50
CA ARG A 22 -6.39 4.47 -3.82
C ARG A 22 -7.54 5.11 -4.58
N LYS A 23 -7.33 6.25 -5.27
CA LYS A 23 -8.36 6.88 -6.10
C LYS A 23 -8.65 6.09 -7.38
N TRP A 24 -7.64 5.47 -7.97
CA TRP A 24 -7.79 4.68 -9.19
C TRP A 24 -8.40 3.29 -8.92
N SER A 25 -8.16 2.70 -7.75
CA SER A 25 -8.69 1.39 -7.38
C SER A 25 -10.23 1.25 -7.54
N PRO A 26 -11.08 2.17 -7.04
CA PRO A 26 -12.52 2.07 -7.24
C PRO A 26 -12.94 2.33 -8.69
N LEU A 27 -12.16 3.12 -9.45
CA LEU A 27 -12.44 3.41 -10.86
C LEU A 27 -12.08 2.24 -11.79
N ALA A 28 -11.12 1.41 -11.39
CA ALA A 28 -10.69 0.22 -12.13
C ALA A 28 -11.63 -1.00 -11.94
N GLY A 29 -12.69 -0.85 -11.14
CA GLY A 29 -13.67 -1.89 -10.84
C GLY A 29 -13.19 -2.90 -9.78
N ASP A 30 -14.11 -3.75 -9.32
CA ASP A 30 -13.94 -4.61 -8.13
C ASP A 30 -12.82 -5.65 -8.24
N LYS A 31 -12.37 -5.93 -9.47
CA LYS A 31 -11.27 -6.87 -9.76
C LYS A 31 -9.89 -6.29 -9.49
N PHE A 32 -9.77 -4.97 -9.29
CA PHE A 32 -8.49 -4.33 -9.07
C PHE A 32 -8.42 -3.67 -7.70
N ARG A 33 -7.50 -4.16 -6.87
CA ARG A 33 -7.18 -3.59 -5.56
C ARG A 33 -5.73 -3.11 -5.53
N TYR A 34 -5.50 -1.92 -5.01
CA TYR A 34 -4.17 -1.36 -4.80
C TYR A 34 -3.73 -1.49 -3.33
N TYR A 35 -2.54 -2.05 -3.12
CA TYR A 35 -1.92 -2.16 -1.80
C TYR A 35 -0.48 -1.66 -1.84
N MET A 36 -0.15 -0.75 -0.92
CA MET A 36 1.23 -0.40 -0.62
C MET A 36 1.63 -1.12 0.67
N VAL A 37 2.71 -1.89 0.62
CA VAL A 37 3.07 -2.81 1.70
C VAL A 37 4.48 -2.49 2.19
N PHE A 38 4.60 -2.11 3.46
CA PHE A 38 5.87 -1.87 4.14
C PHE A 38 6.37 -3.13 4.86
N GLN A 39 7.68 -3.22 5.09
CA GLN A 39 8.25 -4.26 5.93
C GLN A 39 7.69 -4.23 7.37
N ASP A 40 7.69 -5.38 8.03
CA ASP A 40 7.31 -5.45 9.44
C ASP A 40 8.35 -4.71 10.31
N GLY A 41 7.91 -4.05 11.38
CA GLY A 41 8.76 -3.16 12.19
C GLY A 41 8.78 -1.70 11.74
N VAL A 42 8.22 -1.41 10.56
CA VAL A 42 8.10 -0.07 9.99
C VAL A 42 6.69 0.47 10.26
N THR A 43 6.54 1.66 10.87
CA THR A 43 5.21 2.30 10.97
C THR A 43 4.72 2.68 9.57
N PRO A 44 3.62 2.10 9.04
CA PRO A 44 3.17 2.36 7.69
C PRO A 44 2.60 3.77 7.54
N LEU A 45 2.59 4.28 6.31
CA LEU A 45 1.85 5.50 5.97
C LEU A 45 0.34 5.24 6.10
N GLU A 46 -0.44 6.29 6.37
CA GLU A 46 -1.89 6.19 6.49
C GLU A 46 -2.51 5.56 5.23
N GLY A 47 -3.17 4.41 5.41
CA GLY A 47 -3.80 3.65 4.34
C GLY A 47 -2.89 2.65 3.60
N ALA A 48 -1.62 2.54 4.00
CA ALA A 48 -0.74 1.43 3.64
C ALA A 48 -0.81 0.32 4.70
N LEU A 49 -0.24 -0.84 4.38
CA LEU A 49 -0.24 -2.01 5.25
C LEU A 49 1.18 -2.48 5.54
N ASN A 50 1.34 -3.21 6.64
CA ASN A 50 2.55 -3.97 6.91
C ASN A 50 2.46 -5.31 6.19
N ARG A 51 3.61 -5.93 5.95
CA ARG A 51 3.69 -7.22 5.26
C ARG A 51 2.82 -8.29 5.92
N SER A 52 2.86 -8.40 7.25
CA SER A 52 2.04 -9.35 8.00
C SER A 52 0.53 -9.07 7.85
N GLN A 53 0.13 -7.79 7.87
CA GLN A 53 -1.27 -7.40 7.69
C GLN A 53 -1.77 -7.70 6.28
N PHE A 54 -0.93 -7.44 5.26
CA PHE A 54 -1.26 -7.74 3.88
C PHE A 54 -1.48 -9.23 3.65
N PHE A 55 -0.60 -10.10 4.18
CA PHE A 55 -0.79 -11.55 4.06
C PHE A 55 -2.03 -12.06 4.79
N SER A 56 -2.44 -11.42 5.90
CA SER A 56 -3.68 -11.78 6.59
C SER A 56 -4.94 -11.44 5.80
N LEU A 57 -4.89 -10.50 4.84
CA LEU A 57 -6.01 -10.16 3.96
C LEU A 57 -6.13 -11.09 2.75
N LEU A 58 -5.08 -11.87 2.46
CA LEU A 58 -5.06 -12.84 1.36
C LEU A 58 -5.43 -14.27 1.79
N LYS A 59 -5.54 -14.51 3.11
CA LYS A 59 -6.14 -15.73 3.65
C LYS A 59 -7.64 -15.72 3.44
#